data_AF-A0A7W8FXG9-F1
#
_entry.id   AF-A0A7W8FXG9-F1
#
_cell.length_a   1.000
_cell.length_b   1.000
_cell.length_c   1.000
_cell.angle_alpha   90.00
_cell.angle_beta   90.00
_cell.angle_gamma   90.00
#
_symmetry.space_group_name_H-M   'P 1'
#
loop_
_entity.id
_entity.type
_entity.pdbx_description
1 polymer ?
#
loop_
_entity_poly.entity_id
_entity_poly.type
_entity_poly.pdbx_seq_one_letter_code
_entity_poly.pdbx_strand_id
1 'polypeptide(L)'
;MIEITCPICGHVFQIKRDTLAIAGISDGIEKRLKDGTYFQHICSKCHHLFTMIYPFVFRNPQKKTSLVLSQQSTIKGFDQEEKVVRCKDADSFLLAYKALSQNLNLSFLIRKQKQFRSIWPSVIFDNYDPDHHCLWVQVHGEWKACCLTKEEEQELKTIV
;
A
#
# COMPACT_ATOMS: atom_id res chain seq x y z
N MET A 1 0.39 10.59 -19.69
CA MET A 1 0.48 9.19 -20.17
C MET A 1 1.82 8.65 -19.72
N ILE A 2 1.87 7.41 -19.24
CA ILE A 2 3.09 6.78 -18.73
C ILE A 2 3.37 5.57 -19.62
N GLU A 3 4.58 5.50 -20.17
CA GLU A 3 5.04 4.33 -20.91
C GLU A 3 5.46 3.24 -19.93
N ILE A 4 4.99 2.02 -20.15
CA ILE A 4 5.26 0.85 -19.32
C ILE A 4 5.66 -0.32 -20.23
N THR A 5 6.64 -1.08 -19.77
CA THR A 5 7.09 -2.31 -20.43
C THR A 5 6.67 -3.51 -19.59
N CYS A 6 6.01 -4.49 -20.20
CA CYS A 6 5.72 -5.76 -19.54
C CYS A 6 7.04 -6.47 -19.19
N PRO A 7 7.28 -6.80 -17.91
CA PRO A 7 8.54 -7.44 -17.50
C PRO A 7 8.68 -8.88 -17.99
N ILE A 8 7.59 -9.49 -18.48
CA ILE A 8 7.56 -10.90 -18.92
C ILE A 8 7.83 -11.04 -20.42
N CYS A 9 7.17 -10.23 -21.25
CA CYS A 9 7.25 -10.37 -22.72
C CYS A 9 7.82 -9.15 -23.46
N GLY A 10 8.23 -8.11 -22.74
CA GLY A 10 8.79 -6.89 -23.32
C GLY A 10 7.80 -6.01 -24.08
N HIS A 11 6.51 -6.33 -24.06
CA HIS A 11 5.47 -5.51 -24.70
C HIS A 11 5.40 -4.12 -24.08
N VAL A 12 5.57 -3.09 -24.89
CA VAL A 12 5.50 -1.67 -24.50
C VAL A 12 4.10 -1.13 -24.79
N PHE A 13 3.52 -0.43 -23.82
CA PHE A 13 2.20 0.20 -23.96
C PHE A 13 2.12 1.47 -23.10
N GLN A 14 1.17 2.34 -23.42
CA GLN A 14 0.93 3.56 -22.66
C GLN A 14 -0.31 3.42 -21.78
N ILE A 15 -0.19 3.84 -20.53
CA ILE A 15 -1.32 3.92 -19.61
C ILE A 15 -1.71 5.38 -19.37
N LYS A 16 -3.02 5.62 -19.38
CA LYS A 16 -3.64 6.81 -18.78
C LYS A 16 -4.02 6.43 -17.35
N ARG A 17 -3.19 6.82 -16.39
CA ARG A 17 -3.47 6.65 -14.96
C ARG A 17 -3.14 7.91 -14.21
N ASP A 18 -3.92 8.15 -13.18
CA ASP A 18 -3.70 9.26 -12.26
C ASP A 18 -2.41 9.00 -11.47
N THR A 19 -1.54 9.99 -11.47
CA THR A 19 -0.32 10.03 -10.65
C THR A 19 -0.55 10.74 -9.33
N LEU A 20 -1.73 11.33 -9.15
CA LEU A 20 -2.19 11.98 -7.92
C LEU A 20 -3.61 11.51 -7.61
N ALA A 21 -3.81 11.03 -6.39
CA ALA A 21 -5.11 10.75 -5.83
C ALA A 21 -5.28 11.55 -4.53
N ILE A 22 -6.49 12.02 -4.28
CA ILE A 22 -6.85 12.77 -3.08
C ILE A 22 -7.99 12.01 -2.41
N ALA A 23 -7.84 11.72 -1.11
CA ALA A 23 -8.84 11.06 -0.30
C ALA A 23 -10.19 11.79 -0.38
N GLY A 24 -11.26 11.05 -0.62
CA GLY A 24 -12.63 11.55 -0.74
C GLY A 24 -13.01 12.11 -2.12
N ILE A 25 -12.11 12.12 -3.11
CA ILE A 25 -12.41 12.60 -4.47
C ILE A 25 -12.74 11.46 -5.43
N SER A 26 -12.06 10.32 -5.33
CA SER A 26 -12.21 9.21 -6.29
C SER A 26 -12.34 7.87 -5.59
N ASP A 27 -13.59 7.48 -5.32
CA ASP A 27 -13.94 6.20 -4.71
C ASP A 27 -13.36 5.00 -5.48
N GLY A 28 -13.27 5.11 -6.81
CA GLY A 28 -12.69 4.07 -7.65
C GLY A 28 -11.21 3.83 -7.40
N ILE A 29 -10.44 4.89 -7.14
CA ILE A 29 -9.01 4.77 -6.81
C ILE A 29 -8.86 4.17 -5.41
N GLU A 30 -9.60 4.69 -4.43
CA GLU A 30 -9.50 4.24 -3.04
C GLU A 30 -9.92 2.80 -2.87
N LYS A 31 -11.00 2.37 -3.55
CA LYS A 31 -11.40 0.96 -3.58
C LYS A 31 -10.28 0.08 -4.09
N ARG A 32 -9.64 0.47 -5.20
CA ARG A 32 -8.52 -0.30 -5.76
C ARG A 32 -7.26 -0.28 -4.91
N LEU A 33 -7.01 0.80 -4.16
CA LEU A 33 -5.92 0.87 -3.18
C LEU A 33 -6.22 -0.05 -1.97
N LYS A 34 -7.46 -0.05 -1.48
CA LYS A 34 -7.91 -0.95 -0.41
C LYS A 34 -7.79 -2.41 -0.83
N ASP A 35 -8.27 -2.76 -2.02
CA ASP A 35 -8.23 -4.12 -2.57
C ASP A 35 -6.81 -4.55 -3.01
N GLY A 36 -5.83 -3.64 -3.01
CA GLY A 36 -4.47 -3.92 -3.47
C GLY A 36 -4.31 -4.07 -4.99
N THR A 37 -5.36 -3.78 -5.77
CA THR A 37 -5.39 -3.95 -7.23
C THR A 37 -4.99 -2.70 -7.99
N TYR A 38 -4.75 -1.57 -7.30
CA TYR A 38 -4.42 -0.31 -7.97
C TYR A 38 -3.18 -0.44 -8.84
N PHE A 39 -2.09 -1.01 -8.34
CA PHE A 39 -0.84 -1.14 -9.11
C PHE A 39 -0.80 -2.36 -10.03
N GLN A 40 -1.83 -3.21 -10.01
CA GLN A 40 -1.87 -4.41 -10.83
C GLN A 40 -2.26 -4.10 -12.29
N HIS A 41 -1.68 -4.88 -13.20
CA HIS A 41 -1.98 -4.84 -14.63
C HIS A 41 -1.82 -6.21 -15.29
N ILE A 42 -2.73 -6.53 -16.19
CA ILE A 42 -2.67 -7.72 -17.04
C ILE A 42 -2.17 -7.29 -18.41
N CYS A 43 -1.04 -7.83 -18.85
CA CYS A 43 -0.50 -7.51 -20.17
C CYS A 43 -1.48 -7.93 -21.27
N SER A 44 -1.83 -7.03 -22.19
CA SER A 44 -2.71 -7.36 -23.32
C SER A 44 -2.12 -8.32 -24.35
N LYS A 45 -0.80 -8.57 -24.30
CA LYS A 45 -0.11 -9.47 -25.24
C LYS A 45 0.06 -10.88 -24.64
N CYS A 46 0.70 -11.00 -23.47
CA CYS A 46 0.98 -12.29 -22.85
C CYS A 46 0.01 -12.68 -21.73
N HIS A 47 -0.96 -11.82 -21.38
CA HIS A 47 -1.98 -12.05 -20.35
C HIS A 47 -1.44 -12.32 -18.93
N HIS A 48 -0.14 -12.09 -18.69
CA HIS A 48 0.43 -12.21 -17.36
C HIS A 48 0.09 -10.98 -16.51
N LEU A 49 -0.28 -11.23 -15.25
CA LEU A 49 -0.46 -10.23 -14.22
C LEU A 49 0.92 -9.77 -13.71
N PHE A 50 1.11 -8.47 -13.59
CA PHE A 50 2.30 -7.90 -12.96
C PHE A 50 1.98 -6.57 -12.26
N THR A 51 2.89 -6.16 -11.38
CA THR A 51 2.81 -4.89 -10.66
C THR A 51 3.49 -3.79 -11.46
N MET A 52 2.76 -2.72 -11.74
CA MET A 52 3.30 -1.51 -12.36
C MET A 52 3.83 -0.56 -11.29
N ILE A 53 5.08 -0.13 -11.47
CA ILE A 53 5.72 0.84 -10.60
C ILE A 53 5.92 2.12 -11.41
N TYR A 54 5.23 3.18 -11.01
CA TYR A 54 5.36 4.52 -11.57
C TYR A 54 5.18 5.55 -10.44
N PRO A 55 5.68 6.79 -10.61
CA PRO A 55 5.49 7.83 -9.61
C PRO A 55 4.01 8.05 -9.30
N PHE A 56 3.64 7.94 -8.02
CA PHE A 56 2.26 8.09 -7.57
C PHE A 56 2.20 8.76 -6.20
N VAL A 57 1.27 9.68 -6.02
CA VAL A 57 1.02 10.39 -4.77
C VAL A 57 -0.42 10.17 -4.35
N PHE A 58 -0.64 9.75 -3.11
CA PHE A 58 -1.95 9.78 -2.47
C PHE A 58 -1.92 10.80 -1.35
N ARG A 59 -2.80 11.81 -1.39
CA ARG A 59 -2.93 12.83 -0.35
C ARG A 59 -4.20 12.60 0.45
N ASN A 60 -4.10 12.70 1.76
CA ASN A 60 -5.24 12.84 2.65
C ASN A 60 -5.15 14.19 3.38
N PRO A 61 -5.80 15.23 2.84
CA PRO A 61 -5.76 16.57 3.43
C PRO A 61 -6.35 16.62 4.84
N GLN A 62 -7.40 15.84 5.12
CA GLN A 62 -8.05 15.81 6.43
C GLN A 62 -7.10 15.30 7.52
N LYS A 63 -6.27 14.31 7.19
CA LYS A 63 -5.27 13.74 8.11
C LYS A 63 -3.89 14.39 7.99
N LYS A 64 -3.72 15.43 7.15
CA LYS A 64 -2.42 16.02 6.79
C LYS A 64 -1.35 14.95 6.49
N THR A 65 -1.72 13.93 5.71
CA THR A 65 -0.81 12.83 5.35
C THR A 65 -0.69 12.66 3.85
N SER A 66 0.52 12.39 3.39
CA SER A 66 0.83 12.07 2.00
C SER A 66 1.59 10.77 1.91
N LEU A 67 1.15 9.87 1.02
CA LEU A 67 1.90 8.70 0.61
C LEU A 67 2.52 8.96 -0.75
N VAL A 68 3.80 8.63 -0.90
CA VAL A 68 4.52 8.86 -2.15
C VAL A 68 5.23 7.59 -2.59
N LEU A 69 4.84 7.05 -3.73
CA LEU A 69 5.56 6.01 -4.45
C LEU A 69 6.50 6.71 -5.44
N SER A 70 7.80 6.64 -5.20
CA SER A 70 8.80 7.20 -6.10
C SER A 70 10.17 6.56 -5.87
N GLN A 71 10.95 6.43 -6.94
CA GLN A 71 12.37 6.04 -6.86
C GLN A 71 13.29 7.24 -6.60
N GLN A 72 12.76 8.47 -6.58
CA GLN A 72 13.56 9.67 -6.35
C GLN A 72 13.88 9.85 -4.85
N SER A 73 15.14 10.17 -4.56
CA SER A 73 15.63 10.39 -3.19
C SER A 73 15.11 11.69 -2.56
N THR A 74 14.73 12.68 -3.37
CA THR A 74 14.20 13.96 -2.91
C THR A 74 12.89 14.29 -3.64
N ILE A 75 11.88 14.69 -2.86
CA ILE A 75 10.57 15.09 -3.36
C ILE A 75 10.19 16.34 -2.57
N LYS A 76 9.91 17.44 -3.29
CA LYS A 76 9.56 18.75 -2.74
C LYS A 76 8.08 19.03 -2.97
N GLY A 77 7.52 20.06 -2.33
CA GLY A 77 6.13 20.49 -2.56
C GLY A 77 5.09 19.88 -1.60
N PHE A 78 5.52 19.51 -0.40
CA PHE A 78 4.64 19.16 0.73
C PHE A 78 4.81 20.21 1.82
N ASP A 79 3.74 20.45 2.59
CA ASP A 79 3.78 21.38 3.70
C ASP A 79 4.65 20.84 4.84
N GLN A 80 5.28 21.71 5.62
CA GLN A 80 6.18 21.28 6.71
C GLN A 80 5.46 20.48 7.80
N GLU A 81 4.17 20.73 7.99
CA GLU A 81 3.32 20.02 8.94
C GLU A 81 2.72 18.72 8.37
N GLU A 82 2.89 18.47 7.06
CA GLU A 82 2.34 17.29 6.41
C GLU A 82 3.23 16.07 6.65
N LYS A 83 2.63 15.01 7.19
CA LYS A 83 3.33 13.74 7.36
C LYS A 83 3.46 13.04 6.01
N VAL A 84 4.68 13.01 5.48
CA VAL A 84 5.00 12.37 4.19
C VAL A 84 5.62 11.00 4.40
N VAL A 85 4.93 9.94 3.98
CA VAL A 85 5.45 8.57 3.96
C VAL A 85 5.94 8.23 2.57
N ARG A 86 7.23 7.92 2.45
CA ARG A 86 7.86 7.54 1.18
C ARG A 86 7.94 6.03 1.06
N CYS A 87 7.48 5.52 -0.07
CA CYS A 87 7.41 4.11 -0.39
C CYS A 87 8.25 3.84 -1.65
N LYS A 88 9.04 2.77 -1.60
CA LYS A 88 9.98 2.40 -2.66
C LYS A 88 9.38 1.43 -3.68
N ASP A 89 8.28 0.78 -3.30
CA ASP A 89 7.58 -0.24 -4.08
C ASP A 89 6.07 -0.21 -3.77
N ALA A 90 5.28 -0.88 -4.60
CA ALA A 90 3.82 -0.90 -4.46
C ALA A 90 3.38 -1.56 -3.15
N ASP A 91 4.08 -2.61 -2.70
CA ASP A 91 3.74 -3.33 -1.48
C ASP A 91 3.85 -2.45 -0.24
N SER A 92 4.96 -1.73 -0.10
CA SER A 92 5.16 -0.77 1.00
C SER A 92 4.15 0.38 0.93
N PHE A 93 3.78 0.82 -0.28
CA PHE A 93 2.73 1.82 -0.47
C PHE A 93 1.37 1.32 0.01
N LEU A 94 0.96 0.12 -0.41
CA LEU A 94 -0.33 -0.47 -0.05
C LEU A 94 -0.41 -0.76 1.45
N LEU A 95 0.68 -1.25 2.06
CA LEU A 95 0.77 -1.41 3.52
C LEU A 95 0.57 -0.06 4.23
N ALA A 96 1.27 0.99 3.79
CA ALA A 96 1.15 2.31 4.36
C ALA A 96 -0.27 2.90 4.19
N TYR A 97 -0.89 2.70 3.02
CA TYR A 97 -2.26 3.09 2.76
C TYR A 97 -3.25 2.40 3.70
N LYS A 98 -3.17 1.07 3.82
CA LYS A 98 -4.05 0.29 4.70
C LYS A 98 -3.86 0.67 6.17
N ALA A 99 -2.62 0.93 6.60
CA ALA A 99 -2.32 1.39 7.95
C ALA A 99 -2.97 2.75 8.24
N LEU A 100 -2.67 3.77 7.41
CA LEU A 100 -3.13 5.14 7.64
C LEU A 100 -4.63 5.32 7.45
N SER A 101 -5.26 4.59 6.51
CA SER A 101 -6.71 4.60 6.34
C SER A 101 -7.43 4.10 7.60
N GLN A 102 -6.89 3.08 8.26
CA GLN A 102 -7.41 2.50 9.50
C GLN A 102 -6.89 3.17 10.78
N ASN A 103 -6.14 4.27 10.69
CA ASN A 103 -5.52 4.96 11.84
C ASN A 103 -4.60 4.06 12.67
N LEU A 104 -3.87 3.16 12.01
CA LEU A 104 -2.96 2.21 12.65
C LEU A 104 -1.52 2.72 12.64
N ASN A 105 -0.74 2.27 13.62
CA ASN A 105 0.70 2.51 13.70
C ASN A 105 1.44 1.79 12.55
N LEU A 106 1.91 2.58 11.58
CA LEU A 106 2.64 2.06 10.42
C LEU A 106 3.95 1.37 10.82
N SER A 107 4.69 1.90 11.78
CA SER A 107 5.97 1.32 12.23
C SER A 107 5.77 -0.06 12.82
N PHE A 108 4.70 -0.24 13.62
CA PHE A 108 4.30 -1.53 14.15
C PHE A 108 3.97 -2.52 13.01
N LEU A 109 3.14 -2.11 12.04
CA LEU A 109 2.75 -2.97 10.92
C LEU A 109 3.94 -3.35 10.04
N ILE A 110 4.90 -2.45 9.80
CA ILE A 110 6.15 -2.77 9.09
C ILE A 110 6.96 -3.85 9.83
N ARG A 111 7.05 -3.75 11.16
CA ARG A 111 7.75 -4.76 11.98
C ARG A 111 7.03 -6.10 11.94
N LYS A 112 5.70 -6.12 12.09
CA LYS A 112 4.88 -7.33 11.96
C LYS A 112 4.98 -7.96 10.58
N GLN A 113 4.91 -7.16 9.52
CA GLN A 113 5.08 -7.62 8.15
C GLN A 113 6.44 -8.30 7.94
N LYS A 114 7.52 -7.78 8.53
CA LYS A 114 8.84 -8.43 8.50
C LYS A 114 8.86 -9.76 9.25
N GLN A 115 8.24 -9.83 10.44
CA GLN A 115 8.10 -11.06 11.21
C GLN A 115 7.27 -12.11 10.45
N PHE A 116 6.16 -11.72 9.84
CA PHE A 116 5.37 -12.65 9.05
C PHE A 116 6.14 -13.14 7.83
N ARG A 117 6.94 -12.29 7.17
CA ARG A 117 7.74 -12.68 6.01
C ARG A 117 8.84 -13.70 6.31
N SER A 118 9.30 -13.84 7.55
CA SER A 118 10.24 -14.91 7.92
C SER A 118 9.58 -16.29 8.00
N ILE A 119 8.26 -16.34 8.14
CA ILE A 119 7.46 -17.57 8.19
C ILE A 119 6.77 -17.82 6.84
N TRP A 120 6.24 -16.75 6.24
CA TRP A 120 5.46 -16.74 5.01
C TRP A 120 6.01 -15.67 4.06
N PRO A 121 6.96 -16.03 3.17
CA PRO A 121 7.67 -15.07 2.33
C PRO A 121 6.76 -14.16 1.47
N SER A 122 5.56 -14.63 1.11
CA SER A 122 4.60 -13.94 0.25
C SER A 122 3.44 -13.28 1.01
N VAL A 123 3.52 -13.15 2.34
CA VAL A 123 2.43 -12.60 3.15
C VAL A 123 2.10 -11.15 2.80
N ILE A 124 0.81 -10.82 2.75
CA ILE A 124 0.29 -9.47 2.49
C ILE A 124 -0.68 -9.09 3.61
N PHE A 125 -0.47 -7.93 4.22
CA PHE A 125 -1.42 -7.37 5.18
C PHE A 125 -2.71 -6.89 4.51
N ASP A 126 -3.85 -7.13 5.16
CA ASP A 126 -5.14 -6.65 4.71
C ASP A 126 -5.80 -5.65 5.65
N ASN A 127 -6.29 -6.10 6.80
CA ASN A 127 -6.96 -5.24 7.76
C ASN A 127 -6.70 -5.65 9.20
N TYR A 128 -6.98 -4.72 10.10
CA TYR A 128 -7.11 -5.00 11.52
C TYR A 128 -8.59 -5.25 11.83
N ASP A 129 -8.86 -6.33 12.54
CA ASP A 129 -10.19 -6.68 13.04
C ASP A 129 -10.27 -6.32 14.53
N PRO A 130 -11.00 -5.26 14.91
CA PRO A 130 -11.11 -4.82 16.28
C PRO A 130 -11.97 -5.76 17.15
N ASP A 131 -12.88 -6.54 16.56
CA ASP A 131 -13.78 -7.42 17.29
C ASP A 131 -13.05 -8.71 17.72
N HIS A 132 -12.13 -9.17 16.87
CA HIS A 132 -11.32 -10.38 17.11
C HIS A 132 -9.88 -10.08 17.51
N HIS A 133 -9.51 -8.80 17.65
CA HIS A 133 -8.18 -8.32 18.04
C HIS A 133 -7.05 -8.96 17.21
N CYS A 134 -7.23 -9.06 15.89
CA CYS A 134 -6.30 -9.76 15.01
C CYS A 134 -5.97 -8.95 13.74
N LEU A 135 -4.79 -9.23 13.18
CA LEU A 135 -4.42 -8.78 11.85
C LEU A 135 -4.79 -9.87 10.85
N TRP A 136 -5.61 -9.53 9.86
CA TRP A 136 -5.83 -10.40 8.71
C TRP A 136 -4.71 -10.22 7.71
N VAL A 137 -4.16 -11.36 7.30
CA VAL A 137 -3.13 -11.43 6.27
C VAL A 137 -3.50 -12.47 5.23
N GLN A 138 -3.09 -12.23 3.99
CA GLN A 138 -3.19 -13.20 2.92
C GLN A 138 -1.86 -13.92 2.74
N VAL A 139 -1.89 -15.24 2.71
CA VAL A 139 -0.74 -16.13 2.51
C VAL A 139 -1.09 -17.14 1.44
N HIS A 140 -0.40 -17.10 0.29
CA HIS A 140 -0.66 -18.00 -0.85
C HIS A 140 -2.14 -18.06 -1.28
N GLY A 141 -2.85 -16.93 -1.19
CA GLY A 141 -4.28 -16.84 -1.55
C GLY A 141 -5.25 -17.19 -0.41
N GLU A 142 -4.76 -17.73 0.70
CA GLU A 142 -5.56 -18.05 1.88
C GLU A 142 -5.52 -16.95 2.92
N TRP A 143 -6.64 -16.78 3.64
CA TRP A 143 -6.76 -15.82 4.74
C TRP A 143 -6.28 -16.44 6.04
N LYS A 144 -5.42 -15.72 6.77
CA LYS A 144 -4.97 -16.07 8.11
C LYS A 144 -5.22 -14.92 9.06
N ALA A 145 -5.82 -15.23 10.21
CA ALA A 145 -5.94 -14.31 11.33
C ALA A 145 -4.73 -14.45 12.27
N CYS A 146 -4.07 -13.33 12.55
CA CYS A 146 -2.95 -13.26 13.48
C CYS A 146 -3.37 -12.46 14.71
N CYS A 147 -3.81 -13.15 15.76
CA CYS A 147 -4.23 -12.51 17.01
C CYS A 147 -3.07 -11.73 17.65
N LEU A 148 -3.37 -10.55 18.17
CA LEU A 148 -2.43 -9.69 18.86
C LEU A 148 -2.49 -9.91 20.36
N THR A 149 -1.37 -9.71 21.05
CA THR A 149 -1.39 -9.54 22.51
C THR A 149 -1.98 -8.18 22.87
N LYS A 150 -2.31 -7.98 24.15
CA LYS A 150 -2.82 -6.67 24.63
C LYS A 150 -1.80 -5.56 24.43
N GLU A 151 -0.52 -5.84 24.65
CA GLU A 151 0.57 -4.88 24.46
C GLU A 151 0.71 -4.51 22.97
N GLU A 152 0.59 -5.51 22.09
CA GLU A 152 0.65 -5.29 20.64
C GLU A 152 -0.53 -4.47 20.13
N GLU A 153 -1.73 -4.68 20.67
CA GLU A 153 -2.89 -3.87 20.33
C GLU A 153 -2.75 -2.41 20.77
N GLN A 154 -2.22 -2.19 21.98
CA GLN A 154 -1.92 -0.83 22.47
C GLN A 154 -0.91 -0.13 21.56
N GLU A 155 0.16 -0.82 21.18
CA GLU A 155 1.17 -0.28 20.26
C GLU A 155 0.59 0.01 18.87
N LEU A 156 -0.24 -0.90 18.33
CA LEU A 156 -0.92 -0.75 17.05
C LEU A 156 -1.79 0.52 17.01
N LYS A 157 -2.45 0.85 18.12
CA LYS A 157 -3.32 2.03 18.23
C LYS A 157 -2.57 3.33 18.57
N THR A 158 -1.29 3.25 18.92
CA THR A 158 -0.48 4.42 19.25
C THR A 158 0.08 5.03 17.96
N ILE A 159 -0.53 6.12 17.49
CA ILE A 159 -0.08 6.82 16.28
C ILE A 159 1.12 7.69 16.64
N VAL A 160 2.30 7.34 16.09
CA VAL A 160 3.53 8.15 16.11
C VAL A 160 3.68 8.87 14.78
#